data_AF-A0A8D0RZS7-F1
#
_entry.id   AF-A0A8D0RZS7-F1
#
_cell.length_a   1.000
_cell.length_b   1.000
_cell.length_c   1.000
_cell.angle_alpha   90.00
_cell.angle_beta   90.00
_cell.angle_gamma   90.00
#
_symmetry.space_group_name_H-M   'P 1'
#
loop_
_entity.id
_entity.type
_entity.pdbx_description
1 polymer ?
#
loop_
_entity_poly.entity_id
_entity_poly.type
_entity_poly.pdbx_seq_one_letter_code
_entity_poly.pdbx_strand_id
1 'polypeptide(L)'
;MDPQEEARTSRDPLERSPGVPKSQTPDEEERRGGGTAPAAAVLDAEADGASVDGLWELPVEPAKRRPECSRCSRPQKVCLCPYLPAHPLHISTHLYIIQHPAEENKVLRTVPLLAACLPQDKCKVKIGRRFSEER
;
A
#
# COMPACT_ATOMS: atom_id res chain seq x y z
N MET A 1 42.35 3.66 37.60
CA MET A 1 42.91 2.30 37.70
C MET A 1 42.40 1.71 38.99
N ASP A 2 41.34 0.91 38.90
CA ASP A 2 40.86 -0.13 39.83
C ASP A 2 39.65 -0.80 39.11
N PRO A 3 39.35 -2.09 39.35
CA PRO A 3 39.22 -3.06 38.28
C PRO A 3 37.78 -3.52 38.07
N GLN A 4 37.55 -4.10 36.90
CA GLN A 4 36.30 -4.69 36.45
C GLN A 4 35.94 -5.94 37.27
N GLU A 5 34.67 -6.07 37.66
CA GLU A 5 34.08 -7.35 38.09
C GLU A 5 33.17 -7.91 36.99
N GLU A 6 33.39 -9.18 36.68
CA GLU A 6 32.72 -9.99 35.66
C GLU A 6 31.40 -10.59 36.18
N ALA A 7 30.42 -10.78 35.29
CA ALA A 7 29.51 -11.94 35.30
C ALA A 7 28.71 -11.99 33.98
N ARG A 8 29.13 -12.80 33.01
CA ARG A 8 28.66 -14.18 32.73
C ARG A 8 27.21 -14.30 32.20
N THR A 9 27.17 -14.51 30.87
CA THR A 9 26.41 -15.56 30.14
C THR A 9 24.94 -15.84 30.45
N SER A 10 24.10 -15.71 29.42
CA SER A 10 23.22 -16.83 29.04
C SER A 10 23.02 -16.84 27.51
N ARG A 11 23.13 -18.05 26.96
CA ARG A 11 22.94 -18.43 25.55
C ARG A 11 21.57 -19.12 25.42
N ASP A 12 20.90 -18.79 24.31
CA ASP A 12 20.01 -19.63 23.48
C ASP A 12 18.65 -20.12 24.05
N PRO A 13 17.64 -20.46 23.21
CA PRO A 13 17.77 -20.93 21.81
C PRO A 13 16.79 -20.37 20.76
N LEU A 14 17.27 -20.48 19.51
CA LEU A 14 16.51 -20.68 18.27
C LEU A 14 15.46 -21.80 18.39
N GLU A 15 14.23 -21.58 17.89
CA GLU A 15 13.31 -22.59 17.31
C GLU A 15 12.13 -21.78 16.71
N ARG A 16 11.87 -21.73 15.40
CA ARG A 16 11.28 -22.73 14.48
C ARG A 16 9.90 -22.27 14.00
N SER A 17 9.83 -21.78 12.76
CA SER A 17 8.57 -21.80 11.98
C SER A 17 8.27 -23.23 11.54
N PRO A 18 6.99 -23.65 11.45
CA PRO A 18 6.36 -23.69 10.11
C PRO A 18 4.82 -23.54 10.12
N GLY A 19 4.22 -23.34 8.94
CA GLY A 19 2.84 -23.80 8.70
C GLY A 19 1.96 -22.92 7.81
N VAL A 20 2.09 -23.10 6.49
CA VAL A 20 1.00 -22.82 5.53
C VAL A 20 -0.04 -23.95 5.63
N PRO A 21 -1.33 -23.65 5.51
CA PRO A 21 -2.21 -24.48 4.67
C PRO A 21 -3.06 -23.57 3.75
N LYS A 22 -2.88 -23.68 2.44
CA LYS A 22 -3.63 -24.55 1.50
C LYS A 22 -5.10 -24.14 1.32
N SER A 23 -5.31 -23.58 0.13
CA SER A 23 -6.55 -23.48 -0.63
C SER A 23 -7.38 -24.77 -0.56
N GLN A 24 -8.69 -24.61 -0.37
CA GLN A 24 -9.68 -25.67 -0.60
C GLN A 24 -10.77 -25.11 -1.51
N THR A 25 -10.88 -25.69 -2.69
CA THR A 25 -12.06 -25.75 -3.54
C THR A 25 -13.00 -26.84 -3.03
N PRO A 26 -14.31 -26.67 -3.18
CA PRO A 26 -15.22 -27.75 -3.57
C PRO A 26 -15.78 -27.42 -4.96
N ASP A 27 -15.51 -28.19 -6.00
CA ASP A 27 -16.06 -29.51 -6.32
C ASP A 27 -17.57 -29.49 -6.61
N GLU A 28 -17.87 -30.11 -7.75
CA GLU A 28 -19.07 -30.00 -8.55
C GLU A 28 -20.22 -30.80 -7.91
N GLU A 29 -21.45 -30.27 -7.96
CA GLU A 29 -22.62 -31.15 -7.89
C GLU A 29 -23.63 -30.80 -9.00
N GLU A 30 -23.64 -31.72 -9.96
CA GLU A 30 -24.59 -31.94 -11.02
C GLU A 30 -26.04 -32.05 -10.48
N ARG A 31 -26.97 -31.27 -11.03
CA ARG A 31 -28.39 -31.68 -11.08
C ARG A 31 -29.08 -31.36 -12.40
N ARG A 32 -29.23 -32.45 -13.15
CA ARG A 32 -30.14 -32.75 -14.27
C ARG A 32 -31.57 -32.17 -14.13
N GLY A 33 -32.10 -31.65 -15.23
CA GLY A 33 -33.53 -31.44 -15.53
C GLY A 33 -33.65 -30.63 -16.82
N GLY A 34 -33.99 -31.21 -17.98
CA GLY A 34 -35.37 -31.52 -18.36
C GLY A 34 -35.83 -30.43 -19.35
N GLY A 35 -35.88 -30.76 -20.64
CA GLY A 35 -35.93 -29.78 -21.74
C GLY A 35 -37.25 -29.05 -21.94
N THR A 36 -37.21 -28.01 -22.78
CA THR A 36 -38.15 -27.70 -23.88
C THR A 36 -37.62 -26.43 -24.56
N ALA A 37 -37.26 -26.53 -25.84
CA ALA A 37 -37.02 -25.35 -26.67
C ALA A 37 -38.36 -24.73 -27.08
N PRO A 38 -38.47 -23.40 -27.19
CA PRO A 38 -39.35 -22.80 -28.17
C PRO A 38 -38.57 -22.09 -29.27
N ALA A 39 -39.24 -22.05 -30.40
CA ALA A 39 -38.74 -21.71 -31.71
C ALA A 39 -38.45 -20.21 -31.90
N ALA A 40 -37.68 -19.96 -32.95
CA ALA A 40 -37.28 -18.67 -33.47
C ALA A 40 -38.44 -17.68 -33.69
N ALA A 41 -38.16 -16.41 -33.41
CA ALA A 41 -38.74 -15.29 -34.13
C ALA A 41 -37.59 -14.32 -34.44
N VAL A 42 -37.28 -14.22 -35.74
CA VAL A 42 -36.36 -13.24 -36.32
C VAL A 42 -37.21 -12.01 -36.60
N LEU A 43 -36.87 -10.82 -36.08
CA LEU A 43 -37.22 -9.54 -36.69
C LEU A 43 -36.16 -8.49 -36.32
N ASP A 44 -35.55 -7.98 -37.39
CA ASP A 44 -34.80 -6.74 -37.62
C ASP A 44 -34.22 -5.95 -36.43
N ALA A 45 -32.89 -5.94 -36.33
CA ALA A 45 -32.12 -5.06 -35.45
C ALA A 45 -31.21 -4.13 -36.26
N GLU A 46 -31.80 -3.10 -36.87
CA GLU A 46 -31.06 -1.86 -37.21
C GLU A 46 -31.23 -0.89 -36.04
N ALA A 47 -30.51 -1.17 -34.97
CA ALA A 47 -30.21 -0.22 -33.93
C ALA A 47 -29.02 -0.80 -33.19
N ASP A 48 -27.87 -0.13 -33.22
CA ASP A 48 -27.16 0.07 -31.96
C ASP A 48 -25.98 1.02 -32.15
N GLY A 49 -26.26 2.31 -32.05
CA GLY A 49 -25.31 3.15 -31.33
C GLY A 49 -25.41 2.72 -29.88
N ALA A 50 -24.60 1.74 -29.46
CA ALA A 50 -24.64 1.18 -28.10
C ALA A 50 -24.65 2.32 -27.09
N SER A 51 -25.82 2.56 -26.50
CA SER A 51 -26.00 3.62 -25.51
C SER A 51 -25.20 3.21 -24.29
N VAL A 52 -24.20 4.02 -23.96
CA VAL A 52 -23.35 3.86 -22.77
C VAL A 52 -24.01 4.44 -21.51
N ASP A 53 -25.25 4.91 -21.62
CA ASP A 53 -26.04 5.39 -20.49
C ASP A 53 -26.31 4.22 -19.53
N GLY A 54 -25.91 4.39 -18.27
CA GLY A 54 -26.07 3.38 -17.22
C GLY A 54 -24.83 2.54 -16.91
N LEU A 55 -23.70 2.71 -17.63
CA LEU A 55 -22.45 2.02 -17.29
C LEU A 55 -21.94 2.36 -15.87
N TRP A 56 -22.32 3.54 -15.35
CA TRP A 56 -21.99 3.99 -14.00
C TRP A 56 -22.86 3.34 -12.90
N GLU A 57 -23.97 2.70 -13.27
CA GLU A 57 -24.90 2.01 -12.35
C GLU A 57 -24.50 0.56 -12.08
N LEU A 58 -23.48 0.05 -12.79
CA LEU A 58 -22.96 -1.30 -12.58
C LEU A 58 -22.47 -1.47 -11.14
N PRO A 59 -22.85 -2.57 -10.45
CA PRO A 59 -22.37 -2.86 -9.11
C PRO A 59 -20.84 -2.88 -9.06
N VAL A 60 -20.25 -2.07 -8.17
CA VAL A 60 -18.82 -2.12 -7.93
C VAL A 60 -18.55 -3.28 -6.98
N GLU A 61 -17.94 -4.34 -7.50
CA GLU A 61 -17.48 -5.46 -6.68
C GLU A 61 -16.50 -4.95 -5.59
N PRO A 62 -16.81 -5.19 -4.30
CA PRO A 62 -15.97 -4.73 -3.20
C PRO A 62 -14.62 -5.48 -3.22
N ALA A 63 -13.60 -4.84 -3.81
CA ALA A 63 -12.26 -5.40 -3.84
C ALA A 63 -11.53 -5.17 -2.51
N LYS A 64 -10.86 -6.22 -2.01
CA LYS A 64 -9.98 -6.10 -0.84
C LYS A 64 -8.86 -5.10 -1.15
N ARG A 65 -8.72 -4.07 -0.30
CA ARG A 65 -7.62 -3.10 -0.44
C ARG A 65 -6.27 -3.79 -0.30
N ARG A 66 -5.31 -3.36 -1.12
CA ARG A 66 -3.93 -3.84 -1.05
C ARG A 66 -3.33 -3.42 0.30
N PRO A 67 -2.53 -4.28 0.97
CA PRO A 67 -1.88 -3.89 2.22
C PRO A 67 -0.89 -2.73 1.99
N GLU A 68 -0.87 -1.80 2.94
CA GLU A 68 -0.03 -0.60 2.92
C GLU A 68 1.07 -0.67 4.00
N CYS A 69 2.16 0.05 3.78
CA CYS A 69 3.25 0.18 4.74
C CYS A 69 2.86 1.16 5.85
N SER A 70 3.03 0.77 7.11
CA SER A 70 2.76 1.63 8.28
C SER A 70 3.65 2.87 8.36
N ARG A 71 4.83 2.87 7.73
CA ARG A 71 5.77 4.01 7.76
C ARG A 71 5.49 5.07 6.69
N CYS A 72 5.16 4.68 5.45
CA CYS A 72 5.03 5.62 4.33
C CYS A 72 3.68 5.57 3.59
N SER A 73 2.77 4.70 4.03
CA SER A 73 1.45 4.43 3.43
C SER A 73 1.49 4.02 1.96
N ARG A 74 2.67 3.65 1.43
CA ARG A 74 2.77 3.06 0.09
C ARG A 74 2.30 1.61 0.14
N PRO A 75 1.71 1.09 -0.93
CA PRO A 75 1.41 -0.33 -1.00
C PRO A 75 2.66 -1.18 -0.84
N GLN A 76 2.55 -2.29 -0.09
CA GLN A 76 3.71 -3.11 0.31
C GLN A 76 4.60 -3.53 -0.87
N LYS A 77 3.99 -3.93 -2.01
CA LYS A 77 4.72 -4.38 -3.22
C LYS A 77 5.67 -3.35 -3.83
N VAL A 78 5.43 -2.05 -3.60
CA VAL A 78 6.21 -0.94 -4.18
C VAL A 78 6.82 -0.06 -3.09
N CYS A 79 6.83 -0.54 -1.86
CA CYS A 79 7.36 0.19 -0.73
C CYS A 79 8.88 0.21 -0.78
N LEU A 80 9.47 1.38 -0.59
CA LEU A 80 10.93 1.56 -0.53
C LEU A 80 11.47 1.51 0.90
N CYS A 81 10.61 1.51 1.92
CA CYS A 81 11.04 1.49 3.32
C CYS A 81 11.98 0.34 3.71
N PRO A 82 11.85 -0.89 3.16
CA PRO A 82 12.79 -1.97 3.45
C PRO A 82 14.24 -1.68 3.04
N TYR A 83 14.45 -0.75 2.11
CA TYR A 83 15.77 -0.40 1.58
C TYR A 83 16.30 0.93 2.14
N LEU A 84 15.54 1.59 3.02
CA LEU A 84 16.02 2.78 3.72
C LEU A 84 17.07 2.36 4.76
N PRO A 85 18.00 3.26 5.14
CA PRO A 85 18.92 3.03 6.24
C PRO A 85 18.19 2.59 7.53
N ALA A 86 18.74 1.59 8.21
CA ALA A 86 18.18 1.10 9.48
C ALA A 86 18.17 2.18 10.57
N HIS A 87 19.16 3.08 10.54
CA HIS A 87 19.29 4.21 11.45
C HIS A 87 19.30 5.53 10.66
N PRO A 88 18.72 6.62 11.20
CA PRO A 88 18.78 7.93 10.57
C PRO A 88 20.22 8.40 10.31
N LEU A 89 20.43 9.06 9.18
CA LEU A 89 21.71 9.59 8.77
C LEU A 89 22.05 10.84 9.60
N HIS A 90 23.23 10.86 10.19
CA HIS A 90 23.71 12.00 10.96
C HIS A 90 24.11 13.13 10.01
N ILE A 91 23.41 14.27 10.10
CA ILE A 91 23.70 15.48 9.35
C ILE A 91 24.06 16.63 10.30
N SER A 92 25.00 17.49 9.90
CA SER A 92 25.36 18.69 10.68
C SER A 92 24.43 19.88 10.39
N THR A 93 23.68 19.82 9.29
CA THR A 93 22.81 20.90 8.81
C THR A 93 21.34 20.68 9.17
N HIS A 94 20.55 21.76 9.11
CA HIS A 94 19.10 21.71 9.22
C HIS A 94 18.49 21.81 7.82
N LEU A 95 17.59 20.88 7.49
CA LEU A 95 16.88 20.80 6.23
C LEU A 95 15.45 21.32 6.40
N TYR A 96 15.10 22.33 5.59
CA TYR A 96 13.75 22.85 5.46
C TYR A 96 13.23 22.50 4.07
N ILE A 97 12.14 21.73 4.03
CA ILE A 97 11.50 21.29 2.79
C ILE A 97 10.19 22.05 2.65
N ILE A 98 10.10 22.84 1.59
CA ILE A 98 8.88 23.55 1.22
C ILE A 98 8.12 22.67 0.23
N GLN A 99 6.95 22.19 0.63
CA GLN A 99 6.15 21.27 -0.16
C GLN A 99 4.82 21.90 -0.57
N HIS A 100 4.49 21.85 -1.85
CA HIS A 100 3.17 22.30 -2.33
C HIS A 100 2.09 21.28 -1.93
N PRO A 101 0.85 21.68 -1.56
CA PRO A 101 -0.19 20.73 -1.13
C PRO A 101 -0.54 19.67 -2.19
N ALA A 102 -0.48 20.02 -3.47
CA ALA A 102 -0.72 19.07 -4.56
C ALA A 102 0.36 17.97 -4.67
N GLU A 103 1.51 18.11 -4.00
CA GLU A 103 2.57 17.10 -3.99
C GLU A 103 2.46 16.12 -2.83
N GLU A 104 1.69 16.46 -1.79
CA GLU A 104 1.52 15.62 -0.59
C GLU A 104 0.90 14.26 -0.90
N ASN A 105 0.06 14.19 -1.95
CA ASN A 105 -0.68 13.00 -2.33
C ASN A 105 -0.18 12.36 -3.63
N LYS A 106 0.93 12.85 -4.22
CA LYS A 106 1.50 12.21 -5.42
C LYS A 106 2.03 10.82 -5.08
N VAL A 107 1.90 9.85 -5.99
CA VAL A 107 2.29 8.45 -5.75
C VAL A 107 3.79 8.30 -5.40
N LEU A 108 4.65 9.14 -5.98
CA LEU A 108 6.11 9.10 -5.82
C LEU A 108 6.62 10.11 -4.79
N ARG A 109 6.06 10.12 -3.58
CA ARG A 109 6.51 11.03 -2.50
C ARG A 109 7.94 10.72 -2.09
N THR A 110 8.84 11.67 -2.31
CA THR A 110 10.24 11.61 -1.89
C THR A 110 10.42 12.23 -0.51
N VAL A 111 9.64 13.26 -0.17
CA VAL A 111 9.71 13.95 1.13
C VAL A 111 9.53 13.01 2.32
N PRO A 112 8.53 12.10 2.37
CA PRO A 112 8.38 11.16 3.49
C PRO A 112 9.54 10.15 3.57
N LEU A 113 10.14 9.77 2.43
CA LEU A 113 11.28 8.87 2.40
C LEU A 113 12.52 9.57 2.97
N LEU A 114 12.79 10.80 2.56
CA LEU A 114 13.89 11.60 3.07
C LEU A 114 13.72 11.89 4.57
N ALA A 115 12.52 12.28 5.00
CA ALA A 115 12.21 12.51 6.41
C ALA A 115 12.39 11.25 7.26
N ALA A 116 12.12 10.05 6.71
CA ALA A 116 12.34 8.78 7.40
C ALA A 116 13.83 8.41 7.54
N CYS A 117 14.70 8.97 6.69
CA CYS A 117 16.15 8.76 6.71
C CYS A 117 16.90 9.77 7.59
N LEU A 118 16.25 10.82 8.08
CA LEU A 118 16.90 11.92 8.79
C LEU A 118 16.39 12.05 10.24
N PRO A 119 17.19 12.63 11.14
CA PRO A 119 16.75 12.99 12.47
C PRO A 119 15.56 13.97 12.44
N GLN A 120 14.53 13.72 13.28
CA GLN A 120 13.28 14.50 13.30
C GLN A 120 13.47 15.96 13.73
N ASP A 121 14.53 16.23 14.48
CA ASP A 121 14.96 17.57 14.88
C ASP A 121 15.51 18.36 13.69
N LYS A 122 16.15 17.69 12.72
CA LYS A 122 16.89 18.33 11.62
C LYS A 122 16.16 18.42 10.30
N CYS A 123 15.04 17.73 10.11
CA CYS A 123 14.24 17.80 8.89
C CYS A 123 12.85 18.39 9.19
N LYS A 124 12.57 19.59 8.68
CA LYS A 124 11.27 20.27 8.83
C LYS A 124 10.59 20.42 7.47
N VAL A 125 9.40 19.82 7.34
CA VAL A 125 8.57 19.97 6.14
C VAL A 125 7.50 21.02 6.41
N LYS A 126 7.39 22.00 5.52
CA LYS A 126 6.37 23.05 5.55
C LYS A 126 5.50 22.91 4.30
N ILE A 127 4.23 22.57 4.51
CA ILE A 127 3.26 22.41 3.43
C ILE A 127 2.49 23.71 3.24
N GLY A 128 2.41 24.21 2.00
CA GLY A 128 1.74 25.47 1.73
C GLY A 128 1.80 25.91 0.27
N ARG A 129 0.83 26.75 -0.12
CA ARG A 129 0.81 27.39 -1.45
C ARG A 129 1.61 28.70 -1.47
N ARG A 130 1.74 29.34 -0.32
CA ARG A 130 2.42 30.62 -0.11
C ARG A 130 3.09 30.60 1.26
N PHE A 131 4.27 31.20 1.35
CA PHE A 131 5.07 31.31 2.58
C PHE A 131 5.49 32.77 2.69
N SER A 132 4.85 33.52 3.58
CA SER A 132 5.21 34.91 3.91
C SER A 132 6.18 34.94 5.10
N GLU A 133 7.00 35.99 5.20
CA GLU A 133 7.99 36.16 6.28
C GLU A 133 7.39 36.30 7.69
N GLU A 134 6.09 36.59 7.82
CA GLU A 134 5.44 36.86 9.12
C GLU A 134 5.15 35.59 9.95
N ARG A 135 5.93 34.51 9.82
CA ARG A 135 5.67 33.28 10.58
C ARG A 135 6.89 32.41 10.88
#